data_AF-A0A1G8WJ10-F1
#
_entry.id   AF-A0A1G8WJ10-F1
#
_cell.length_a   1.000
_cell.length_b   1.000
_cell.length_c   1.000
_cell.angle_alpha   90.00
_cell.angle_beta   90.00
_cell.angle_gamma   90.00
#
_symmetry.space_group_name_H-M   'P 1'
#
loop_
_entity.id
_entity.type
_entity.pdbx_description
1 polymer ?
#
loop_
_entity_poly.entity_id
_entity_poly.type
_entity_poly.pdbx_seq_one_letter_code
_entity_poly.pdbx_strand_id
1 'polypeptide(L)'
;MANVHFLKTWPEYFQAVFDGNKAFEIRKNDRNFAVGDWVVLKEWCPEKQAYTDREVAAEIMYMTNYEQKDGYVVLSIKPTKERAKAMPKWVLDIARKNGLSKQTVHYRLKELGMDIVEAITRPGRYKRGVK
;
A
#
# COMPACT_ATOMS: atom_id res chain seq x y z
N MET A 1 -2.11 13.44 -1.43
CA MET A 1 -1.20 12.40 -1.95
C MET A 1 -1.45 11.17 -1.11
N ALA A 2 -1.65 10.01 -1.73
CA ALA A 2 -1.88 8.78 -0.99
C ALA A 2 -0.55 8.26 -0.43
N ASN A 3 -0.51 7.98 0.87
CA ASN A 3 0.66 7.39 1.52
C ASN A 3 0.62 5.86 1.41
N VAL A 4 1.79 5.23 1.55
CA VAL A 4 1.94 3.77 1.49
C VAL A 4 2.53 3.26 2.80
N HIS A 5 1.80 2.37 3.46
CA HIS A 5 2.16 1.81 4.75
C HIS A 5 2.50 0.34 4.62
N PHE A 6 3.78 -0.03 4.76
CA PHE A 6 4.18 -1.44 4.83
C PHE A 6 3.92 -2.00 6.23
N LEU A 7 3.13 -3.07 6.30
CA LEU A 7 2.69 -3.65 7.56
C LEU A 7 2.96 -5.14 7.58
N LYS A 8 3.48 -5.65 8.69
CA LYS A 8 3.51 -7.10 8.97
C LYS A 8 2.09 -7.60 9.19
N THR A 9 1.79 -8.79 8.69
CA THR A 9 0.57 -9.54 9.01
C THR A 9 0.90 -11.03 9.14
N TRP A 10 0.17 -11.76 9.97
CA TRP A 10 0.37 -13.21 10.14
C TRP A 10 -0.29 -13.99 9.01
N PRO A 11 0.14 -15.25 8.76
CA PRO A 11 -0.32 -16.01 7.59
C PRO A 11 -1.84 -16.22 7.54
N GLU A 12 -2.49 -16.49 8.68
CA GLU A 12 -3.94 -16.67 8.76
C GLU A 12 -4.71 -15.42 8.29
N TYR A 13 -4.35 -14.25 8.83
CA TYR A 13 -4.98 -12.99 8.45
C TYR A 13 -4.60 -12.55 7.03
N PHE A 14 -3.34 -12.78 6.63
CA PHE A 14 -2.91 -12.55 5.26
C PHE A 14 -3.79 -13.31 4.28
N GLN A 15 -3.97 -14.61 4.51
CA GLN A 15 -4.75 -15.47 3.63
C GLN A 15 -6.21 -15.03 3.58
N ALA A 16 -6.82 -14.68 4.72
CA ALA A 16 -8.19 -14.17 4.76
C ALA A 16 -8.37 -12.85 3.97
N VAL A 17 -7.39 -11.94 4.00
CA VAL A 17 -7.40 -10.71 3.19
C VAL A 17 -7.17 -11.03 1.72
N PHE A 18 -6.20 -11.90 1.41
CA PHE A 18 -5.87 -12.33 0.05
C PHE A 18 -7.05 -12.99 -0.66
N ASP A 19 -7.79 -13.84 0.04
CA ASP A 19 -9.00 -14.51 -0.47
C ASP A 19 -10.21 -13.56 -0.55
N GLY A 20 -10.11 -12.37 0.05
CA GLY A 20 -11.18 -11.37 0.09
C GLY A 20 -12.26 -11.63 1.15
N ASN A 21 -12.05 -12.60 2.04
CA ASN A 21 -12.95 -12.91 3.15
C ASN A 21 -12.85 -11.87 4.28
N LYS A 22 -11.69 -11.22 4.42
CA LYS A 22 -11.43 -10.18 5.42
C LYS A 22 -11.20 -8.84 4.72
N ALA A 23 -12.17 -7.94 4.86
CA ALA A 23 -12.16 -6.59 4.24
C ALA A 23 -11.80 -5.46 5.23
N PHE A 24 -11.10 -5.78 6.32
CA PHE A 24 -10.70 -4.79 7.33
C PHE A 24 -9.37 -5.14 8.02
N GLU A 25 -8.69 -4.14 8.58
CA GLU A 25 -7.52 -4.25 9.46
C GLU A 25 -7.81 -3.52 10.78
N ILE A 26 -7.29 -4.02 11.91
CA ILE A 26 -7.35 -3.32 13.20
C ILE A 26 -5.92 -2.95 13.59
N ARG A 27 -5.65 -1.66 13.82
CA ARG A 27 -4.30 -1.15 14.06
C ARG A 27 -4.27 -0.04 15.09
N LYS A 28 -3.15 0.10 15.80
CA LYS A 28 -2.83 1.35 16.48
C LYS A 28 -2.61 2.43 15.43
N ASN A 29 -3.20 3.61 15.58
CA ASN A 29 -3.04 4.72 14.65
C ASN A 29 -1.76 5.53 14.92
N ASP A 30 -0.61 4.86 14.99
CA ASP A 30 0.71 5.45 15.22
C ASP A 30 1.39 5.96 13.93
N ARG A 31 0.72 5.81 12.79
CA ARG A 31 1.20 6.23 11.45
C ARG A 31 0.31 7.28 10.81
N ASN A 32 -0.67 7.80 11.55
CA ASN A 32 -1.67 8.73 11.05
C ASN A 32 -2.34 8.23 9.76
N PHE A 33 -2.90 7.02 9.82
CA PHE A 33 -3.62 6.42 8.70
C PHE A 33 -4.77 7.32 8.25
N ALA A 34 -4.98 7.43 6.94
CA ALA A 34 -6.07 8.20 6.36
C ALA A 34 -6.84 7.39 5.31
N VAL A 35 -8.10 7.76 5.09
CA VAL A 35 -8.88 7.25 3.95
C VAL A 35 -8.17 7.66 2.65
N GLY A 36 -8.03 6.71 1.72
CA GLY A 36 -7.30 6.87 0.46
C GLY A 36 -5.81 6.50 0.53
N ASP A 37 -5.25 6.29 1.73
CA ASP A 37 -3.94 5.67 1.90
C ASP A 37 -3.97 4.19 1.51
N TRP A 38 -2.78 3.62 1.34
CA TRP A 38 -2.59 2.22 0.99
C TRP A 38 -1.85 1.48 2.08
N VAL A 39 -2.29 0.26 2.37
CA VAL A 39 -1.57 -0.70 3.20
C VAL A 39 -1.01 -1.80 2.31
N VAL A 40 0.26 -2.11 2.47
CA VAL A 40 0.90 -3.28 1.85
C VAL A 40 1.17 -4.27 2.97
N LEU A 41 0.31 -5.28 3.06
CA LEU A 41 0.42 -6.33 4.05
C LEU A 41 1.48 -7.33 3.58
N LYS A 42 2.57 -7.45 4.34
CA LYS A 42 3.66 -8.41 4.11
C LYS A 42 3.48 -9.58 5.06
N GLU A 43 3.32 -10.78 4.51
CA GLU A 43 3.15 -12.00 5.30
C GLU A 43 4.44 -12.29 6.08
N TRP A 44 4.28 -12.42 7.41
CA TRP A 44 5.35 -12.74 8.35
C TRP A 44 5.03 -14.08 9.01
N CYS A 45 5.89 -15.08 8.79
CA CYS A 45 5.77 -16.39 9.41
C CYS A 45 6.42 -16.37 10.80
N PRO A 46 5.65 -16.43 11.91
CA PRO A 46 6.22 -16.37 13.25
C PRO A 46 7.10 -17.59 13.57
N GLU A 47 6.77 -18.77 13.05
CA GLU A 47 7.54 -20.01 13.24
C GLU A 47 8.95 -19.91 12.63
N LYS A 48 9.04 -19.35 11.42
CA LYS A 48 10.31 -19.17 10.70
C LYS A 48 11.01 -17.85 11.06
N GLN A 49 10.36 -16.99 11.84
CA GLN A 49 10.79 -15.61 12.13
C GLN A 49 11.23 -14.84 10.86
N ALA A 50 10.48 -15.01 9.77
CA ALA A 50 10.85 -14.46 8.46
C ALA A 50 9.63 -14.02 7.65
N TYR A 51 9.85 -13.09 6.71
CA TYR A 51 8.88 -12.78 5.66
C TYR A 51 8.85 -13.93 4.64
N THR A 52 7.69 -14.19 4.05
CA THR A 52 7.52 -15.25 3.04
C THR A 52 7.55 -14.72 1.60
N ASP A 53 7.90 -13.44 1.43
CA ASP A 53 7.81 -12.66 0.18
C ASP A 53 6.41 -12.51 -0.42
N ARG A 54 5.37 -13.02 0.26
CA ARG A 54 3.97 -12.76 -0.11
C ARG A 54 3.55 -11.38 0.39
N GLU A 55 2.95 -10.62 -0.51
CA GLU A 55 2.35 -9.32 -0.20
C GLU A 55 0.95 -9.17 -0.81
N VAL A 56 0.11 -8.41 -0.13
CA VAL A 56 -1.18 -7.95 -0.67
C VAL A 56 -1.33 -6.46 -0.38
N ALA A 57 -1.53 -5.69 -1.43
CA ALA A 57 -1.82 -4.27 -1.33
C ALA A 57 -3.33 -4.04 -1.21
N ALA A 58 -3.74 -3.11 -0.36
CA ALA A 58 -5.12 -2.72 -0.21
C ALA A 58 -5.25 -1.22 0.04
N GLU A 59 -6.30 -0.62 -0.52
CA GLU A 59 -6.66 0.77 -0.26
C GLU A 59 -7.52 0.87 1.00
N ILE A 60 -7.26 1.87 1.86
CA ILE A 60 -8.13 2.21 2.99
C ILE A 60 -9.35 2.97 2.47
N MET A 61 -10.51 2.31 2.51
CA MET A 61 -11.78 2.85 2.01
C MET A 61 -12.57 3.61 3.09
N TYR A 62 -12.41 3.21 4.35
CA TYR A 62 -13.09 3.80 5.49
C TYR A 62 -12.25 3.58 6.76
N MET A 63 -12.40 4.47 7.74
CA MET A 63 -11.71 4.38 9.02
C MET A 63 -12.65 4.79 10.16
N THR A 64 -12.62 4.05 11.26
CA THR A 64 -13.36 4.38 12.49
C THR A 64 -12.57 3.97 13.72
N ASN A 65 -12.79 4.66 14.84
CA ASN A 65 -12.30 4.30 16.16
C ASN A 65 -13.44 3.87 17.11
N TYR A 66 -14.66 3.68 16.60
CA TYR A 66 -15.83 3.30 17.39
C TYR A 66 -15.59 1.98 18.14
N GLU A 67 -15.80 1.99 19.46
CA GLU A 67 -15.62 0.84 20.36
C GLU A 67 -14.23 0.17 20.25
N GLN A 68 -13.21 0.94 19.89
CA GLN A 68 -11.82 0.47 19.87
C GLN A 68 -11.09 0.86 21.16
N LYS A 69 -10.01 0.12 21.48
CA LYS A 69 -9.06 0.52 22.52
C LYS A 69 -8.45 1.89 22.18
N ASP A 70 -7.99 2.61 23.20
CA ASP A 70 -7.38 3.92 22.99
C ASP A 70 -6.23 3.87 21.97
N GLY A 71 -6.28 4.82 21.02
CA GLY A 71 -5.35 4.90 19.90
C GLY A 71 -5.49 3.80 18.83
N TYR A 72 -6.49 2.92 18.87
CA TYR A 72 -6.76 1.92 17.81
C TYR A 72 -7.86 2.35 16.84
N VAL A 73 -7.74 1.89 15.60
CA VAL A 73 -8.69 2.13 14.51
C VAL A 73 -8.99 0.82 13.77
N VAL A 74 -10.21 0.74 13.25
CA VAL A 74 -10.61 -0.21 12.22
C VAL A 74 -10.49 0.47 10.86
N LEU A 75 -9.70 -0.12 9.98
CA LEU A 75 -9.51 0.29 8.60
C LEU A 75 -10.33 -0.65 7.72
N SER A 76 -11.37 -0.18 7.04
CA SER A 76 -11.94 -0.95 5.93
C SER A 76 -10.97 -0.89 4.76
N ILE A 77 -10.63 -2.04 4.20
CA ILE A 77 -9.65 -2.16 3.14
C ILE A 77 -10.22 -2.85 1.90
N LYS A 78 -9.73 -2.44 0.72
CA LYS A 78 -10.05 -3.06 -0.56
C LYS A 78 -8.79 -3.65 -1.19
N PRO A 79 -8.59 -4.98 -1.11
CA PRO A 79 -7.42 -5.65 -1.67
C PRO A 79 -7.36 -5.56 -3.20
N THR A 80 -6.16 -5.41 -3.76
CA THR A 80 -5.94 -5.55 -5.20
C THR A 80 -5.75 -7.02 -5.55
N LYS A 81 -6.65 -7.56 -6.38
CA LYS A 81 -6.54 -8.93 -6.91
C LYS A 81 -5.48 -8.95 -8.01
N GLU A 82 -4.26 -9.38 -7.72
CA GLU A 82 -3.21 -9.51 -8.74
C GLU A 82 -2.37 -10.78 -8.62
N ARG A 83 -1.97 -11.30 -9.79
CA ARG A 83 -0.84 -12.22 -9.96
C ARG A 83 0.35 -11.45 -10.51
N ALA A 84 1.56 -11.87 -10.15
CA ALA A 84 2.82 -11.18 -10.41
C ALA A 84 2.98 -10.70 -11.87
N LYS A 85 3.04 -9.38 -12.06
CA LYS A 85 3.46 -8.70 -13.28
C LYS A 85 4.75 -7.93 -12.99
N ALA A 86 5.54 -7.63 -14.02
CA ALA A 86 6.78 -6.84 -13.92
C ALA A 86 6.61 -5.47 -13.22
N MET A 87 5.39 -4.93 -13.18
CA MET A 87 5.01 -3.81 -12.33
C MET A 87 3.59 -4.05 -11.81
N PRO A 88 3.39 -4.24 -10.49
CA PRO A 88 2.06 -4.48 -9.92
C PRO A 88 1.11 -3.31 -10.25
N LYS A 89 -0.16 -3.59 -10.53
CA LYS A 89 -1.20 -2.58 -10.74
C LYS A 89 -1.38 -1.69 -9.52
N TRP A 90 -1.21 -2.19 -8.30
CA TRP A 90 -1.30 -1.31 -7.11
C TRP A 90 -0.29 -0.16 -7.18
N VAL A 91 0.93 -0.41 -7.70
CA VAL A 91 1.95 0.63 -7.93
C VAL A 91 1.43 1.69 -8.91
N LEU A 92 0.79 1.25 -10.01
CA LEU A 92 0.21 2.15 -11.01
C LEU A 92 -1.04 2.88 -10.51
N ASP A 93 -1.86 2.24 -9.70
CA ASP A 93 -3.08 2.81 -9.11
C ASP A 93 -2.70 3.94 -8.14
N ILE A 94 -1.68 3.72 -7.29
CA ILE A 94 -1.14 4.75 -6.38
C ILE A 94 -0.49 5.89 -7.18
N ALA A 95 0.35 5.57 -8.15
CA ALA A 95 0.99 6.57 -9.00
C ALA A 95 -0.06 7.45 -9.70
N ARG A 96 -1.11 6.85 -10.27
CA ARG A 96 -2.21 7.60 -10.91
C ARG A 96 -2.92 8.53 -9.92
N LYS A 97 -3.21 8.07 -8.70
CA LYS A 97 -3.79 8.91 -7.64
C LYS A 97 -2.87 10.06 -7.24
N ASN A 98 -1.57 9.83 -7.32
CA ASN A 98 -0.55 10.85 -7.06
C ASN A 98 -0.21 11.70 -8.31
N GLY A 99 -0.98 11.58 -9.40
CA GLY A 99 -0.80 12.37 -10.62
C GLY A 99 0.41 11.98 -11.46
N LEU A 100 0.96 10.79 -11.27
CA LEU A 100 2.12 10.28 -11.99
C LEU A 100 1.72 9.37 -13.14
N SER A 101 2.40 9.52 -14.28
CA SER A 101 2.23 8.63 -15.42
C SER A 101 2.99 7.32 -15.23
N LYS A 102 2.54 6.24 -15.89
CA LYS A 102 3.27 4.96 -15.95
C LYS A 102 4.72 5.15 -16.45
N GLN A 103 4.93 6.04 -17.41
CA GLN A 103 6.25 6.35 -17.97
C GLN A 103 7.16 6.99 -16.91
N THR A 104 6.61 7.91 -16.11
CA THR A 104 7.33 8.54 -15.00
C THR A 104 7.76 7.51 -13.95
N VAL A 105 6.86 6.62 -13.55
CA VAL A 105 7.18 5.54 -12.60
C VAL A 105 8.26 4.62 -13.17
N HIS A 106 8.11 4.21 -14.42
CA HIS A 106 9.09 3.34 -15.09
C HIS A 106 10.49 3.98 -15.14
N TYR A 107 10.58 5.24 -15.57
CA TYR A 107 11.82 6.01 -15.59
C TYR A 107 12.47 6.09 -14.20
N ARG A 108 11.69 6.37 -13.16
CA ARG A 108 12.20 6.45 -11.78
C ARG A 108 12.77 5.13 -11.27
N LEU A 109 12.07 4.03 -11.54
CA LEU A 109 12.51 2.70 -11.11
C LEU A 109 13.74 2.21 -11.88
N LYS A 110 13.75 2.40 -13.21
CA LYS A 110 14.77 1.80 -14.09
C LYS A 110 15.97 2.70 -14.33
N GLU A 111 15.75 3.99 -14.55
CA GLU A 111 16.81 4.94 -14.91
C GLU A 111 17.36 5.68 -13.69
N LEU A 112 16.51 6.01 -12.71
CA LEU A 112 16.95 6.71 -11.49
C LEU A 112 17.24 5.79 -10.31
N GLY A 113 16.94 4.49 -10.42
CA GLY A 113 17.16 3.51 -9.36
C GLY A 113 16.37 3.77 -8.07
N MET A 114 15.25 4.51 -8.15
CA MET A 114 14.40 4.79 -6.99
C MET A 114 13.73 3.52 -6.49
N ASP A 115 13.51 3.44 -5.18
CA ASP A 115 12.62 2.40 -4.64
C ASP A 115 11.17 2.65 -5.06
N ILE A 116 10.33 1.63 -4.94
CA ILE A 116 8.94 1.67 -5.41
C ILE A 116 8.14 2.80 -4.75
N VAL A 117 8.33 3.05 -3.44
CA VAL A 117 7.59 4.10 -2.75
C VAL A 117 8.05 5.47 -3.19
N GLU A 118 9.35 5.72 -3.25
CA GLU A 118 9.85 6.99 -3.77
C GLU A 118 9.34 7.22 -5.21
N ALA A 119 9.39 6.18 -6.05
CA ALA A 119 8.98 6.26 -7.44
C ALA A 119 7.52 6.67 -7.63
N ILE A 120 6.61 6.29 -6.71
CA ILE A 120 5.17 6.56 -6.80
C ILE A 120 4.66 7.68 -5.89
N THR A 121 5.47 8.18 -4.96
CA THR A 121 5.08 9.25 -4.04
C THR A 121 5.77 10.57 -4.34
N ARG A 122 7.01 10.55 -4.83
CA ARG A 122 7.74 11.79 -5.13
C ARG A 122 6.99 12.63 -6.17
N PRO A 123 6.68 13.91 -5.94
CA PRO A 123 6.00 14.74 -6.93
C PRO A 123 6.73 14.73 -8.28
N GLY A 124 5.99 14.69 -9.39
CA GLY A 124 6.58 14.90 -10.71
C GLY A 124 7.25 16.26 -10.76
N ARG A 125 8.49 16.36 -11.28
CA ARG A 125 9.02 17.68 -11.66
C ARG A 125 8.06 18.23 -12.70
N TYR A 126 7.30 19.27 -12.35
CA TYR A 126 6.53 20.02 -13.32
C TYR A 126 7.52 20.44 -14.42
N LYS A 127 7.25 20.12 -15.69
CA LYS A 127 7.99 20.77 -16.77
C LYS A 127 7.69 22.25 -16.61
N ARG A 128 8.64 23.05 -16.09
CA ARG A 128 8.56 24.51 -16.24
C ARG A 128 8.35 24.73 -17.73
N GLY A 129 7.15 25.16 -18.09
CA GLY A 129 6.87 25.66 -19.41
C GLY A 129 7.87 26.79 -19.64
N VAL A 130 8.72 26.59 -20.63
CA VAL A 130 9.24 27.69 -21.42
C VAL A 130 8.01 28.38 -22.00
N LYS A 131 7.66 29.53 -21.43
CA LYS A 131 7.31 30.77 -22.10
C LYS A 131 7.35 31.89 -21.07
#